data_AF-A0A957C6C5-F1
#
_entry.id   AF-A0A957C6C5-F1
#
_cell.length_a   1.000
_cell.length_b   1.000
_cell.length_c   1.000
_cell.angle_alpha   90.00
_cell.angle_beta   90.00
_cell.angle_gamma   90.00
#
_symmetry.space_group_name_H-M   'P 1'
#
loop_
_entity.id
_entity.type
_entity.pdbx_description
1 polymer ?
#
loop_
_entity_poly.entity_id
_entity_poly.type
_entity_poly.pdbx_seq_one_letter_code
_entity_poly.pdbx_strand_id
1 'polypeptide(L)'
;MLKRLLGELPPWANRANPLLAYEVKRYSPQQTVASRAGRVVFFVLVLALLIAGGYLYATNIFQRQLQLPYTVEIWRVLFFPLLILQVLLRVAALVMGVNAVDEERRRQTWELLRATERGTLNVLRVRWYSILWIRLRPLLVAIWAGRAILLLALLVDVASLQGALLQNLYGQQPFGSVAVIASLAAQITAFFLLPFTAAGVDVALGLLLSISVRNRAT
;
A
#
# COMPACT_ATOMS: atom_id res chain seq x y z
N MET A 1 -20.44 -12.89 2.83
CA MET A 1 -19.88 -13.13 4.18
C MET A 1 -19.06 -11.95 4.72
N LEU A 2 -18.18 -11.28 3.96
CA LEU A 2 -17.45 -10.08 4.45
C LEU A 2 -18.34 -8.94 5.02
N LYS A 3 -19.55 -8.73 4.48
CA LYS A 3 -20.50 -7.72 4.99
C LYS A 3 -20.95 -7.96 6.44
N ARG A 4 -20.94 -9.20 6.93
CA ARG A 4 -21.30 -9.51 8.31
C ARG A 4 -20.18 -9.23 9.32
N LEU A 5 -18.92 -9.25 8.87
CA LEU A 5 -17.75 -9.03 9.72
C LEU A 5 -17.32 -7.57 9.81
N LEU A 6 -17.54 -6.77 8.76
CA LEU A 6 -17.08 -5.38 8.67
C LEU A 6 -18.19 -4.35 8.97
N GLY A 7 -19.39 -4.79 9.31
CA GLY A 7 -20.56 -3.92 9.47
C GLY A 7 -21.03 -3.28 8.16
N GLU A 8 -22.00 -2.37 8.27
CA GLU A 8 -22.40 -1.54 7.13
C GLU A 8 -21.31 -0.50 6.86
N LEU A 9 -20.75 -0.55 5.65
CA LEU A 9 -19.83 0.50 5.20
C LEU A 9 -20.54 1.85 5.26
N PRO A 10 -19.82 2.94 5.59
CA PRO A 10 -20.38 4.29 5.56
C PRO A 10 -21.08 4.56 4.21
N PRO A 11 -22.14 5.36 4.17
CA PRO A 11 -22.95 5.56 2.95
C PRO A 11 -22.12 6.09 1.77
N TRP A 12 -21.01 6.80 2.03
CA TRP A 12 -20.06 7.26 1.00
C TRP A 12 -19.13 6.16 0.46
N ALA A 13 -18.89 5.09 1.22
CA ALA A 13 -18.03 3.95 0.84
C ALA A 13 -18.82 2.75 0.28
N ASN A 14 -20.15 2.78 0.39
CA ASN A 14 -21.00 1.73 -0.12
C ASN A 14 -20.94 1.67 -1.66
N ARG A 15 -20.86 0.46 -2.23
CA ARG A 15 -20.88 0.26 -3.69
C ARG A 15 -22.17 0.75 -4.35
N ALA A 16 -23.26 0.84 -3.59
CA ALA A 16 -24.52 1.41 -4.03
C ALA A 16 -24.51 2.94 -4.15
N ASN A 17 -23.47 3.63 -3.64
CA ASN A 17 -23.39 5.08 -3.74
C ASN A 17 -23.17 5.49 -5.21
N PRO A 18 -24.03 6.37 -5.79
CA PRO A 18 -23.92 6.77 -7.18
C PRO A 18 -22.60 7.47 -7.49
N LEU A 19 -22.03 8.23 -6.54
CA LEU A 19 -20.73 8.90 -6.72
C LEU A 19 -19.59 7.90 -6.82
N LEU A 20 -19.61 6.86 -5.97
CA LEU A 20 -18.62 5.79 -6.04
C LEU A 20 -18.79 4.97 -7.32
N ALA A 21 -20.03 4.61 -7.67
CA ALA A 21 -20.33 3.88 -8.90
C ALA A 21 -19.88 4.65 -10.14
N TYR A 22 -20.08 5.97 -10.16
CA TYR A 22 -19.58 6.86 -11.19
C TYR A 22 -18.05 6.85 -11.24
N GLU A 23 -17.35 6.98 -10.11
CA GLU A 23 -15.88 6.92 -10.07
C GLU A 23 -15.34 5.54 -10.49
N VAL A 24 -15.98 4.44 -10.09
CA VAL A 24 -15.59 3.07 -10.52
C VAL A 24 -15.76 2.91 -12.03
N LYS A 25 -16.91 3.34 -12.57
CA LYS A 25 -17.19 3.29 -14.01
C LYS A 25 -16.28 4.22 -14.81
N ARG A 26 -15.87 5.36 -14.22
CA ARG A 26 -14.90 6.32 -14.77
C ARG A 26 -13.51 5.71 -14.96
N TYR A 27 -13.02 4.90 -14.01
CA TYR A 27 -11.70 4.23 -14.13
C TYR A 27 -11.75 2.84 -14.73
N SER A 28 -12.95 2.31 -14.94
CA SER A 28 -13.19 1.15 -15.78
C SER A 28 -13.83 1.63 -17.09
N PRO A 29 -13.11 2.37 -17.96
CA PRO A 29 -13.56 2.49 -19.35
C PRO A 29 -13.74 1.07 -19.90
N GLN A 30 -14.47 0.90 -21.00
CA GLN A 30 -14.58 -0.39 -21.72
C GLN A 30 -13.18 -0.89 -22.10
N GLN A 31 -12.45 -1.43 -21.12
CA GLN A 31 -11.15 -2.03 -21.27
C GLN A 31 -11.46 -3.35 -21.94
N THR A 32 -11.03 -3.45 -23.19
CA THR A 32 -10.93 -4.73 -23.86
C THR A 32 -10.19 -5.68 -22.92
N VAL A 33 -10.62 -6.95 -22.86
CA VAL A 33 -10.01 -7.97 -22.00
C VAL A 33 -8.48 -8.01 -22.20
N ALA A 34 -8.01 -7.74 -23.43
CA ALA A 34 -6.61 -7.57 -23.80
C ALA A 34 -5.87 -6.45 -23.02
N SER A 35 -6.49 -5.28 -22.84
CA SER A 35 -5.90 -4.16 -22.07
C SER A 35 -5.72 -4.52 -20.59
N ARG A 36 -6.69 -5.23 -20.02
CA ARG A 36 -6.65 -5.65 -18.61
C ARG A 36 -5.59 -6.74 -18.41
N ALA A 37 -5.54 -7.73 -19.29
CA ALA A 37 -4.52 -8.77 -19.29
C ALA A 37 -3.12 -8.18 -19.46
N GLY A 38 -2.93 -7.26 -20.42
CA GLY A 38 -1.65 -6.59 -20.66
C GLY A 38 -1.12 -5.85 -19.43
N ARG A 39 -1.99 -5.18 -18.65
CA ARG A 39 -1.59 -4.51 -17.41
C ARG A 39 -1.16 -5.50 -16.32
N VAL A 40 -1.86 -6.63 -16.18
CA VAL A 40 -1.49 -7.68 -15.22
C VAL A 40 -0.16 -8.30 -15.62
N VAL A 41 0.02 -8.65 -16.90
CA VAL A 41 1.28 -9.19 -17.42
C VAL A 41 2.42 -8.20 -17.19
N PHE A 42 2.23 -6.92 -17.54
CA PHE A 42 3.23 -5.89 -17.29
C PHE A 42 3.59 -5.79 -15.80
N PHE A 43 2.59 -5.78 -14.90
CA PHE A 43 2.83 -5.73 -13.46
C PHE A 43 3.61 -6.96 -12.96
N VAL A 44 3.23 -8.16 -13.41
CA VAL A 44 3.93 -9.41 -13.07
C VAL A 44 5.36 -9.40 -13.59
N LEU A 45 5.60 -8.92 -14.82
CA LEU A 45 6.94 -8.80 -15.39
C LEU A 45 7.80 -7.81 -14.61
N VAL A 46 7.26 -6.64 -14.25
CA VAL A 46 7.98 -5.66 -13.42
C VAL A 46 8.30 -6.25 -12.05
N LEU A 47 7.35 -6.95 -11.43
CA LEU A 47 7.57 -7.61 -10.14
C LEU A 47 8.65 -8.70 -10.24
N ALA A 48 8.60 -9.53 -11.28
CA ALA A 48 9.60 -10.56 -11.54
C ALA A 48 10.99 -9.96 -11.76
N LEU A 49 11.08 -8.86 -12.53
CA LEU A 49 12.33 -8.15 -12.77
C LEU A 49 12.88 -7.53 -11.49
N LEU A 50 12.03 -6.94 -10.65
CA LEU A 50 12.45 -6.43 -9.33
C LEU A 50 13.00 -7.56 -8.45
N ILE A 51 12.31 -8.71 -8.36
CA ILE A 51 12.76 -9.86 -7.59
C ILE A 51 14.09 -10.40 -8.13
N ALA A 52 14.22 -10.52 -9.46
CA ALA A 52 15.46 -10.94 -10.10
C ALA A 52 16.60 -9.94 -9.81
N GLY A 53 16.32 -8.64 -9.86
CA GLY A 53 17.28 -7.60 -9.47
C GLY A 53 17.72 -7.71 -8.01
N GLY A 54 16.78 -7.98 -7.10
CA GLY A 54 17.07 -8.25 -5.69
C GLY A 54 17.93 -9.49 -5.50
N TYR A 55 17.69 -10.55 -6.28
CA TYR A 55 18.47 -11.78 -6.28
C TYR A 55 19.91 -11.55 -6.78
N LEU A 56 20.06 -10.83 -7.89
CA LEU A 56 21.37 -10.47 -8.43
C LEU A 56 22.17 -9.61 -7.44
N TYR A 57 21.49 -8.69 -6.76
CA TYR A 57 22.10 -7.88 -5.70
C TYR A 57 22.54 -8.73 -4.51
N ALA A 58 21.67 -9.63 -4.01
CA ALA A 58 21.99 -10.49 -2.87
C ALA A 58 23.18 -11.42 -3.15
N THR A 59 23.27 -11.95 -4.37
CA THR A 59 24.35 -12.87 -4.78
C THR A 59 25.62 -12.17 -5.25
N ASN A 60 25.69 -10.83 -5.20
CA ASN A 60 26.76 -10.03 -5.81
C ASN A 60 27.04 -10.51 -7.25
N ILE A 61 26.00 -10.63 -8.08
CA ILE A 61 26.09 -11.10 -9.47
C ILE A 61 26.73 -12.51 -9.52
N PHE A 62 26.14 -13.46 -8.80
CA PHE A 62 26.55 -14.88 -8.74
C PHE A 62 27.93 -15.15 -8.13
N GLN A 63 28.59 -14.15 -7.53
CA GLN A 63 29.86 -14.35 -6.82
C GLN A 63 29.69 -15.03 -5.47
N ARG A 64 28.50 -14.90 -4.84
CA ARG A 64 28.15 -15.59 -3.60
C ARG A 64 27.05 -16.60 -3.85
N GLN A 65 27.28 -17.83 -3.39
CA GLN A 65 26.23 -18.85 -3.29
C GLN A 65 25.31 -18.51 -2.12
N LEU A 66 24.02 -18.84 -2.22
CA LEU A 66 23.10 -18.69 -1.09
C LEU A 66 23.55 -19.60 0.04
N GLN A 67 24.00 -19.00 1.13
CA GLN A 67 24.44 -19.73 2.32
C GLN A 67 23.26 -19.91 3.28
N LEU A 68 23.25 -21.05 3.95
CA LEU A 68 22.36 -21.27 5.09
C LEU A 68 22.81 -20.37 6.26
N PRO A 69 21.89 -19.71 6.98
CA PRO A 69 20.42 -19.83 6.91
C PRO A 69 19.77 -18.98 5.80
N TYR A 70 18.76 -19.56 5.13
CA TYR A 70 18.07 -18.92 3.99
C TYR A 70 17.34 -17.63 4.33
N THR A 71 16.99 -17.39 5.59
CA THR A 71 16.20 -16.21 6.00
C THR A 71 16.92 -14.89 5.75
N VAL A 72 18.23 -14.84 6.01
CA VAL A 72 19.05 -13.65 5.75
C VAL A 72 19.10 -13.37 4.25
N GLU A 73 19.18 -14.42 3.43
CA GLU A 73 19.16 -14.29 1.98
C GLU A 73 17.79 -13.84 1.46
N ILE A 74 16.69 -14.42 1.97
CA ILE A 74 15.32 -13.97 1.65
C ILE A 74 15.15 -12.47 1.95
N TRP A 75 15.69 -12.02 3.09
CA TRP A 75 15.67 -10.59 3.44
C TRP A 75 16.44 -9.75 2.43
N ARG A 76 17.68 -10.13 2.08
CA ARG A 76 18.51 -9.41 1.08
C ARG A 76 17.83 -9.32 -0.28
N VAL A 77 17.17 -10.40 -0.71
CA VAL A 77 16.48 -10.47 -2.01
C VAL A 77 15.21 -9.62 -2.03
N LEU A 78 14.39 -9.68 -0.99
CA LEU A 78 13.06 -9.03 -1.00
C LEU A 78 13.07 -7.60 -0.47
N PHE A 79 14.04 -7.20 0.35
CA PHE A 79 14.06 -5.89 0.99
C PHE A 79 14.07 -4.74 -0.02
N PHE A 80 15.00 -4.76 -0.98
CA PHE A 80 15.10 -3.68 -1.99
C PHE A 80 13.89 -3.61 -2.92
N PRO A 81 13.40 -4.72 -3.50
CA PRO A 81 12.15 -4.72 -4.27
C PRO A 81 10.97 -4.14 -3.51
N LEU A 82 10.81 -4.51 -2.23
CA LEU A 82 9.73 -4.00 -1.40
C LEU A 82 9.88 -2.51 -1.10
N LEU A 83 11.10 -2.05 -0.85
CA LEU A 83 11.40 -0.63 -0.64
C LEU A 83 11.04 0.17 -1.90
N ILE A 84 11.45 -0.30 -3.08
CA ILE A 84 11.13 0.35 -4.36
C ILE A 84 9.61 0.40 -4.57
N LEU A 85 8.91 -0.73 -4.40
CA LEU A 85 7.45 -0.77 -4.51
C LEU A 85 6.78 0.18 -3.52
N GLN A 86 7.29 0.27 -2.29
CA GLN A 86 6.77 1.17 -1.28
C GLN A 86 6.99 2.64 -1.67
N VAL A 87 8.16 3.01 -2.20
CA VAL A 87 8.39 4.37 -2.71
C VAL A 87 7.44 4.68 -3.86
N LEU A 88 7.30 3.76 -4.82
CA LEU A 88 6.37 3.91 -5.94
C LEU A 88 4.92 4.07 -5.47
N LEU A 89 4.50 3.32 -4.45
CA LEU A 89 3.18 3.46 -3.83
C LEU A 89 2.97 4.88 -3.29
N ARG A 90 3.94 5.40 -2.55
CA ARG A 90 3.85 6.73 -1.93
C ARG A 90 3.82 7.85 -2.97
N VAL A 91 4.69 7.77 -3.97
CA VAL A 91 4.72 8.74 -5.07
C VAL A 91 3.40 8.68 -5.86
N ALA A 92 2.92 7.48 -6.21
CA ALA A 92 1.65 7.32 -6.91
C ALA A 92 0.46 7.84 -6.10
N ALA A 93 0.41 7.56 -4.80
CA ALA A 93 -0.60 8.07 -3.88
C ALA A 93 -0.67 9.60 -3.88
N LEU A 94 0.49 10.24 -3.71
CA LEU A 94 0.60 11.70 -3.69
C LEU A 94 0.19 12.31 -5.04
N VAL A 95 0.76 11.81 -6.15
CA VAL A 95 0.49 12.33 -7.50
C VAL A 95 -0.98 12.17 -7.87
N MET A 96 -1.62 11.05 -7.53
CA MET A 96 -3.04 10.85 -7.77
C MET A 96 -3.91 11.78 -6.93
N GLY A 97 -3.51 12.07 -5.69
CA GLY A 97 -4.19 13.05 -4.83
C GLY A 97 -4.07 14.48 -5.38
N VAL A 98 -2.87 14.91 -5.77
CA VAL A 98 -2.60 16.26 -6.29
C VAL A 98 -3.40 16.55 -7.57
N ASN A 99 -3.52 15.55 -8.46
CA ASN A 99 -4.24 15.71 -9.73
C ASN A 99 -5.77 15.58 -9.60
N ALA A 100 -6.32 15.40 -8.41
CA ALA A 100 -7.74 15.12 -8.23
C ALA A 100 -8.65 16.30 -8.65
N VAL A 101 -8.29 17.53 -8.26
CA VAL A 101 -9.07 18.74 -8.61
C VAL A 101 -8.93 19.09 -10.09
N ASP A 102 -7.75 18.92 -10.67
CA ASP A 102 -7.51 19.13 -12.11
C ASP A 102 -8.44 18.30 -12.98
N GLU A 103 -8.63 17.05 -12.57
CA GLU A 103 -9.48 16.07 -13.23
C GLU A 103 -10.98 16.38 -13.05
N GLU A 104 -11.40 17.11 -12.01
CA GLU A 104 -12.76 17.68 -11.89
C GLU A 104 -12.92 18.98 -12.69
N ARG A 105 -11.91 19.84 -12.70
CA ARG A 105 -11.97 21.13 -13.44
C ARG A 105 -12.02 20.91 -14.95
N ARG A 106 -11.23 19.95 -15.47
CA ARG A 106 -11.28 19.55 -16.89
C ARG A 106 -12.67 19.08 -17.32
N ARG A 107 -13.51 18.64 -16.37
CA ARG A 107 -14.87 18.16 -16.60
C ARG A 107 -15.95 19.19 -16.29
N GLN A 108 -15.56 20.41 -15.91
CA GLN A 108 -16.46 21.52 -15.58
C GLN A 108 -17.43 21.22 -14.41
N THR A 109 -17.21 20.14 -13.67
CA THR A 109 -18.02 19.73 -12.52
C THR A 109 -17.58 20.39 -11.21
N TRP A 110 -16.35 20.91 -11.17
CA TRP A 110 -15.77 21.52 -9.97
C TRP A 110 -16.62 22.68 -9.41
N GLU A 111 -17.16 23.51 -10.28
CA GLU A 111 -17.99 24.67 -9.92
C GLU A 111 -19.28 24.27 -9.21
N LEU A 112 -19.92 23.20 -9.69
CA LEU A 112 -21.13 22.66 -9.08
C LEU A 112 -20.85 22.01 -7.71
N LEU A 113 -19.68 21.36 -7.58
CA LEU A 113 -19.29 20.67 -6.35
C LEU A 113 -18.94 21.65 -5.23
N ARG A 114 -18.22 22.74 -5.54
CA ARG A 114 -17.86 23.76 -4.54
C ARG A 114 -19.05 24.56 -4.02
N ALA A 115 -20.17 24.56 -4.74
CA ALA A 115 -21.38 25.27 -4.33
C ALA A 115 -21.99 24.71 -3.03
N THR A 116 -21.64 23.48 -2.63
CA THR A 116 -22.09 22.89 -1.36
C THR A 116 -20.93 22.27 -0.57
N GLU A 117 -20.82 22.64 0.71
CA GLU A 117 -19.81 22.10 1.63
C GLU A 117 -19.96 20.56 1.77
N ARG A 118 -21.19 20.08 1.93
CA ARG A 118 -21.50 18.64 2.03
C ARG A 118 -21.15 17.88 0.74
N GLY A 119 -21.36 18.49 -0.43
CA GLY A 119 -21.02 17.89 -1.72
C GLY A 119 -19.51 17.73 -1.89
N THR A 120 -18.76 18.79 -1.57
CA THR A 120 -17.29 18.79 -1.63
C THR A 120 -16.69 17.72 -0.71
N LEU A 121 -17.14 17.64 0.55
CA LEU A 121 -16.66 16.64 1.50
C LEU A 121 -16.92 15.20 1.03
N ASN A 122 -18.11 14.92 0.50
CA ASN A 122 -18.45 13.59 0.01
C ASN A 122 -17.59 13.20 -1.21
N VAL A 123 -17.37 14.12 -2.15
CA VAL A 123 -16.50 13.84 -3.31
C VAL A 123 -15.07 13.58 -2.89
N LEU A 124 -14.53 14.35 -1.94
CA LEU A 124 -13.17 14.15 -1.43
C LEU A 124 -13.02 12.77 -0.77
N ARG A 125 -13.98 12.34 0.05
CA ARG A 125 -13.98 11.01 0.68
C ARG A 125 -14.06 9.88 -0.34
N VAL A 126 -14.96 10.01 -1.32
CA VAL A 126 -15.11 9.04 -2.41
C VAL A 126 -13.83 8.93 -3.23
N ARG A 127 -13.18 10.07 -3.55
CA ARG A 127 -11.91 10.09 -4.28
C ARG A 127 -10.77 9.49 -3.50
N TRP A 128 -10.63 9.83 -2.21
CA TRP A 128 -9.63 9.24 -1.33
C TRP A 128 -9.75 7.71 -1.33
N TYR A 129 -10.96 7.19 -1.13
CA TYR A 129 -11.22 5.76 -1.14
C TYR A 129 -11.01 5.12 -2.51
N SER A 130 -11.42 5.78 -3.60
CA SER A 130 -11.20 5.30 -4.97
C SER A 130 -9.71 5.17 -5.31
N ILE A 131 -8.91 6.17 -4.97
CA ILE A 131 -7.45 6.15 -5.19
C ILE A 131 -6.82 5.02 -4.36
N LEU A 132 -7.08 5.01 -3.05
CA LEU A 132 -6.44 4.08 -2.12
C LEU A 132 -6.87 2.62 -2.38
N TRP A 133 -8.17 2.36 -2.48
CA TRP A 133 -8.70 0.99 -2.48
C TRP A 133 -8.89 0.39 -3.86
N ILE A 134 -9.12 1.19 -4.90
CA ILE A 134 -9.36 0.65 -6.26
C ILE A 134 -8.06 0.70 -7.07
N ARG A 135 -7.33 1.81 -7.04
CA ARG A 135 -6.16 2.00 -7.91
C ARG A 135 -4.85 1.49 -7.33
N LEU A 136 -4.59 1.77 -6.05
CA LEU A 136 -3.35 1.37 -5.39
C LEU A 136 -3.38 -0.07 -4.86
N ARG A 137 -4.54 -0.74 -4.90
CA ARG A 137 -4.74 -2.12 -4.44
C ARG A 137 -3.70 -3.13 -4.93
N PRO A 138 -3.38 -3.24 -6.24
CA PRO A 138 -2.39 -4.25 -6.67
C PRO A 138 -1.02 -4.01 -6.04
N LEU A 139 -0.61 -2.75 -5.90
CA LEU A 139 0.65 -2.38 -5.28
C LEU A 139 0.65 -2.64 -3.76
N LEU A 140 -0.44 -2.28 -3.08
CA LEU A 140 -0.65 -2.57 -1.66
C LEU A 140 -0.63 -4.08 -1.37
N VAL A 141 -1.32 -4.87 -2.20
CA VAL A 141 -1.34 -6.34 -2.07
C VAL A 141 0.05 -6.92 -2.29
N ALA A 142 0.80 -6.46 -3.30
CA ALA A 142 2.17 -6.91 -3.54
C ALA A 142 3.10 -6.59 -2.35
N ILE A 143 3.00 -5.38 -1.78
CA ILE A 143 3.77 -4.99 -0.60
C ILE A 143 3.38 -5.84 0.61
N TRP A 144 2.09 -6.02 0.88
CA TRP A 144 1.64 -6.87 1.98
C TRP A 144 2.06 -8.33 1.81
N ALA A 145 1.99 -8.88 0.61
CA ALA A 145 2.43 -10.24 0.33
C ALA A 145 3.93 -10.41 0.62
N GLY A 146 4.78 -9.52 0.10
CA GLY A 146 6.21 -9.60 0.38
C GLY A 146 6.55 -9.34 1.84
N ARG A 147 5.84 -8.42 2.51
CA ARG A 147 5.95 -8.21 3.96
C ARG A 147 5.56 -9.48 4.73
N ALA A 148 4.48 -10.15 4.37
CA ALA A 148 4.08 -11.41 5.00
C ALA A 148 5.17 -12.49 4.84
N ILE A 149 5.79 -12.60 3.66
CA ILE A 149 6.90 -13.53 3.43
C ILE A 149 8.10 -13.21 4.35
N LEU A 150 8.50 -11.94 4.42
CA LEU A 150 9.60 -11.52 5.30
C LEU A 150 9.30 -11.80 6.78
N LEU A 151 8.07 -11.53 7.20
CA LEU A 151 7.64 -11.76 8.58
C LEU A 151 7.62 -13.26 8.91
N LEU A 152 7.12 -14.10 8.00
CA LEU A 152 7.12 -15.55 8.19
C LEU A 152 8.54 -16.09 8.27
N ALA A 153 9.45 -15.63 7.40
CA ALA A 153 10.86 -16.02 7.46
C ALA A 153 11.49 -15.64 8.81
N LEU A 154 11.22 -14.42 9.29
CA LEU A 154 11.70 -13.97 10.60
C LEU A 154 11.10 -14.78 11.76
N LEU A 155 9.83 -15.17 11.69
CA LEU A 155 9.20 -16.02 12.70
C LEU A 155 9.83 -17.43 12.73
N VAL A 156 10.17 -18.00 11.57
CA VAL A 156 10.87 -19.28 11.48
C VAL A 156 12.26 -19.19 12.12
N ASP A 157 12.99 -18.09 11.89
CA ASP A 157 14.29 -17.85 12.54
C ASP A 157 14.17 -17.73 14.06
N VAL A 158 13.20 -16.97 14.55
CA VAL A 158 12.96 -16.83 15.99
C VAL A 158 12.59 -18.17 16.63
N ALA A 159 11.78 -18.98 15.96
CA ALA A 159 11.37 -20.30 16.42
C ALA A 159 12.55 -21.29 16.43
N SER A 160 13.38 -21.30 15.37
CA SER A 160 14.53 -22.21 15.25
C SER A 160 15.66 -21.87 16.22
N LEU A 161 15.87 -20.58 16.52
CA LEU A 161 16.90 -20.11 17.45
C LEU A 161 16.42 -20.04 18.91
N GLN A 162 15.29 -20.68 19.25
CA GLN A 162 14.73 -20.73 20.61
C GLN A 162 14.62 -19.36 21.30
N GLY A 163 14.40 -18.30 20.52
CA GLY A 163 14.35 -16.92 21.03
C GLY A 163 15.69 -16.23 21.23
N ALA A 164 16.86 -16.84 20.98
CA ALA A 164 18.17 -16.19 21.15
C ALA A 164 18.29 -14.85 20.39
N LEU A 165 17.67 -14.74 19.20
CA LEU A 165 17.58 -13.48 18.45
C LEU A 165 16.85 -12.36 19.20
N LEU A 166 15.74 -12.68 19.85
CA LEU A 166 15.00 -11.70 20.64
C LEU A 166 15.81 -11.29 21.90
N GLN A 167 16.74 -12.14 22.36
CA GLN A 167 17.54 -11.93 23.58
C GLN A 167 18.65 -10.94 23.24
N ASN A 168 19.20 -11.05 22.03
CA ASN A 168 20.10 -10.06 21.46
C ASN A 168 19.41 -8.71 21.16
N LEU A 169 18.12 -8.71 20.79
CA LEU A 169 17.40 -7.48 20.45
C LEU A 169 16.84 -6.72 21.68
N TYR A 170 16.42 -7.44 22.73
CA TYR A 170 15.78 -6.85 23.92
C TYR A 170 16.65 -6.96 25.18
N GLY A 171 17.89 -7.45 25.05
CA GLY A 171 18.83 -7.67 26.15
C GLY A 171 18.50 -8.91 27.00
N GLN A 172 19.22 -9.11 28.10
CA GLN A 172 19.04 -10.24 29.04
C GLN A 172 17.72 -10.20 29.83
N GLN A 173 16.69 -9.49 29.36
CA GLN A 173 15.38 -9.59 29.98
C GLN A 173 14.82 -11.01 29.79
N PRO A 174 14.25 -11.62 30.84
CA PRO A 174 13.69 -12.96 30.73
C PRO A 174 12.56 -12.97 29.71
N PHE A 175 12.65 -13.91 28.77
CA PHE A 175 11.56 -14.20 27.85
C PHE A 175 10.30 -14.57 28.63
N GLY A 176 9.21 -13.85 28.36
CA GLY A 176 7.95 -14.02 29.07
C GLY A 176 7.47 -12.76 29.80
N SER A 177 8.26 -11.68 29.83
CA SER A 177 7.74 -10.40 30.29
C SER A 177 6.62 -9.93 29.34
N VAL A 178 5.48 -9.55 29.92
CA VAL A 178 4.32 -9.04 29.17
C VAL A 178 4.71 -7.89 28.23
N ALA A 179 5.70 -7.09 28.66
CA ALA A 179 6.22 -5.96 27.88
C ALA A 179 6.86 -6.39 26.55
N VAL A 180 7.70 -7.43 26.54
CA VAL A 180 8.39 -7.91 25.31
C VAL A 180 7.38 -8.50 24.31
N ILE A 181 6.38 -9.24 24.81
CA ILE A 181 5.32 -9.80 23.96
C ILE A 181 4.46 -8.67 23.37
N ALA A 182 4.08 -7.69 24.20
CA ALA A 182 3.31 -6.53 23.75
C ALA A 182 4.08 -5.69 22.71
N SER A 183 5.38 -5.45 22.93
CA SER A 183 6.21 -4.69 21.97
C SER A 183 6.37 -5.43 20.65
N LEU A 184 6.56 -6.76 20.67
CA LEU A 184 6.65 -7.57 19.47
C LEU A 184 5.32 -7.55 18.69
N ALA A 185 4.19 -7.72 19.39
CA ALA A 185 2.86 -7.63 18.78
C ALA A 185 2.62 -6.26 18.15
N ALA A 186 3.02 -5.18 18.82
CA ALA A 186 2.92 -3.82 18.30
C ALA A 186 3.79 -3.62 17.05
N GLN A 187 5.02 -4.15 17.03
CA GLN A 187 5.91 -4.07 15.86
C GLN A 187 5.37 -4.85 14.66
N ILE A 188 4.87 -6.06 14.87
CA ILE A 188 4.22 -6.87 13.81
C ILE A 188 3.01 -6.12 13.26
N THR A 189 2.19 -5.54 14.15
CA THR A 189 1.01 -4.76 13.76
C THR A 189 1.42 -3.52 12.96
N ALA A 190 2.40 -2.75 13.44
CA ALA A 190 2.93 -1.58 12.74
C ALA A 190 3.50 -1.97 11.37
N PHE A 191 4.22 -3.10 11.29
CA PHE A 191 4.77 -3.59 10.04
C PHE A 191 3.69 -3.90 8.99
N PHE A 192 2.46 -4.26 9.35
CA PHE A 192 1.38 -4.39 8.37
C PHE A 192 0.59 -3.10 8.12
N LEU A 193 0.37 -2.29 9.17
CA LEU A 193 -0.46 -1.09 9.07
C LEU A 193 0.25 0.09 8.40
N LEU A 194 1.56 0.27 8.63
CA LEU A 194 2.34 1.41 8.11
C LEU A 194 2.20 1.69 6.61
N PRO A 195 2.29 0.70 5.68
CA PRO A 195 2.16 0.99 4.25
C PRO A 195 0.75 1.49 3.90
N PHE A 196 -0.28 1.00 4.59
CA PHE A 196 -1.65 1.43 4.39
C PHE A 196 -1.89 2.84 4.93
N THR A 197 -1.45 3.12 6.16
CA THR A 197 -1.62 4.44 6.78
C THR A 197 -0.79 5.49 6.05
N ALA A 198 0.47 5.18 5.69
CA ALA A 198 1.32 6.10 4.93
C ALA A 198 0.70 6.45 3.57
N ALA A 199 0.25 5.45 2.80
CA ALA A 199 -0.42 5.72 1.53
C ALA A 199 -1.71 6.52 1.71
N GLY A 200 -2.52 6.20 2.72
CA GLY A 200 -3.73 6.96 3.04
C GLY A 200 -3.46 8.43 3.37
N VAL A 201 -2.40 8.69 4.14
CA VAL A 201 -1.93 10.05 4.47
C VAL A 201 -1.39 10.75 3.22
N ASP A 202 -0.58 10.09 2.39
CA ASP A 202 -0.03 10.67 1.16
C ASP A 202 -1.15 11.07 0.18
N VAL A 203 -2.21 10.26 0.04
CA VAL A 203 -3.40 10.64 -0.76
C VAL A 203 -4.10 11.85 -0.14
N ALA A 204 -4.33 11.85 1.18
CA ALA A 204 -5.01 12.96 1.85
C ALA A 204 -4.22 14.27 1.74
N LEU A 205 -2.90 14.22 1.88
CA LEU A 205 -1.99 15.35 1.65
C LEU A 205 -2.07 15.81 0.20
N GLY A 206 -2.04 14.89 -0.77
CA GLY A 206 -2.20 15.24 -2.18
C GLY A 206 -3.51 15.97 -2.46
N LEU A 207 -4.63 15.49 -1.89
CA LEU A 207 -5.94 16.15 -2.00
C LEU A 207 -5.93 17.55 -1.36
N LEU A 208 -5.33 17.68 -0.18
CA LEU A 208 -5.21 18.96 0.53
C LEU A 208 -4.38 19.97 -0.28
N LEU A 209 -3.26 19.53 -0.84
CA LEU A 209 -2.40 20.36 -1.70
C LEU A 209 -3.15 20.79 -2.97
N SER A 210 -3.92 19.87 -3.57
CA SER A 210 -4.75 20.13 -4.76
C SER A 210 -5.74 21.28 -4.52
N ILE A 211 -6.34 21.35 -3.33
CA ILE A 211 -7.27 22.42 -2.94
C ILE A 211 -6.51 23.70 -2.58
N SER A 212 -5.46 23.58 -1.77
CA SER A 212 -4.78 24.74 -1.14
C SER A 212 -3.95 25.57 -2.12
N VAL A 213 -3.18 24.93 -3.01
CA VAL A 213 -2.34 25.63 -3.98
C VAL A 213 -3.20 26.33 -5.03
N ARG A 214 -4.35 25.74 -5.36
CA ARG A 214 -5.16 26.15 -6.51
C ARG A 214 -6.21 27.19 -6.18
N ASN A 215 -6.66 27.26 -4.93
CA ASN A 215 -7.45 28.39 -4.42
C ASN A 215 -6.66 29.72 -4.39
N ARG A 216 -5.33 29.69 -4.54
CA ARG A 216 -4.48 30.90 -4.56
C ARG A 216 -4.16 31.40 -5.97
N ALA A 217 -4.48 30.63 -7.00
CA ALA A 217 -4.18 30.96 -8.40
C ALA A 217 -5.36 31.64 -9.13
N THR A 218 -6.31 32.17 -8.36
CA THR A 218 -7.43 33.02 -8.80
C THR A 218 -7.25 34.39 -8.19
#